data_AF-A0A2A5WAX3-F1
#
_entry.id   AF-A0A2A5WAX3-F1
#
_cell.length_a   1.000
_cell.length_b   1.000
_cell.length_c   1.000
_cell.angle_alpha   90.00
_cell.angle_beta   90.00
_cell.angle_gamma   90.00
#
_symmetry.space_group_name_H-M   'P 1'
#
loop_
_entity.id
_entity.type
_entity.pdbx_description
1 polymer ?
#
loop_
_entity_poly.entity_id
_entity_poly.type
_entity_poly.pdbx_seq_one_letter_code
_entity_poly.pdbx_strand_id
1 'polypeptide(L)'
;MKRRQILQSLGTLPLLTQCTFPNAESARNFTPSGQPLRRVDVSDERVIRTIAGLRPYRPSGFNVSAERMNDKVVVHNYGHGGGGITLSWGTSHLAMEIATQTQHKRCAVLGCGSAGLSAARLMQNAGWDVAIYAKDLPPNTTSNVAGGQWSPTSVYGDSATPVFLAQFESAMRHAYRYYQNLVGPKYGVRWISNYMVLDGADADDGLSATYPDMYPQRTRLTPSEHPFNVEHVLHIDTMLIEPAVYLPAVMNDFQIAGGEINVKEFHDLDEVLQLDEPVIINCTGLGSHKLFGDDELIPIKGQLTFLLPQDEVNYIIVGNSGLYMFPRSDGILLGGTYERNQWDATPDPLMAQQIIDGHKAFFYAMEDPWV
;
A
#
# COMPACT_ATOMS: atom_id res chain seq x y z
N MET A 1 -69.55 -53.13 -28.77
CA MET A 1 -68.90 -53.47 -30.05
C MET A 1 -67.92 -52.37 -30.44
N LYS A 2 -66.77 -52.77 -31.01
CA LYS A 2 -65.67 -51.97 -31.59
C LYS A 2 -64.56 -51.46 -30.65
N ARG A 3 -63.57 -52.35 -30.49
CA ARG A 3 -62.14 -52.11 -30.25
C ARG A 3 -61.62 -50.95 -31.11
N ARG A 4 -60.83 -50.04 -30.54
CA ARG A 4 -59.82 -49.24 -31.28
C ARG A 4 -58.44 -49.55 -30.70
N GLN A 5 -57.54 -49.85 -31.63
CA GLN A 5 -56.17 -50.31 -31.43
C GLN A 5 -55.30 -49.18 -30.89
N ILE A 6 -54.46 -49.52 -29.91
CA ILE A 6 -53.34 -48.72 -29.44
C ILE A 6 -52.16 -49.04 -30.37
N LEU A 7 -51.70 -48.04 -31.13
CA LEU A 7 -50.47 -48.10 -31.90
C LEU A 7 -49.29 -47.81 -30.96
N GLN A 8 -48.43 -48.81 -30.78
CA GLN A 8 -47.13 -48.68 -30.15
C GLN A 8 -46.21 -47.86 -31.07
N SER A 9 -45.73 -46.72 -30.61
CA SER A 9 -44.57 -46.05 -31.18
C SER A 9 -43.37 -46.30 -30.27
N LEU A 10 -42.41 -47.06 -30.79
CA LEU A 10 -41.07 -47.24 -30.21
C LEU A 10 -40.30 -45.93 -30.40
N GLY A 11 -40.30 -45.08 -29.37
CA GLY A 11 -39.40 -43.95 -29.26
C GLY A 11 -38.01 -44.45 -28.84
N THR A 12 -37.05 -44.34 -29.73
CA THR A 12 -35.63 -44.61 -29.49
C THR A 12 -35.07 -43.61 -28.48
N LEU A 13 -34.61 -44.11 -27.33
CA LEU A 13 -33.83 -43.34 -26.36
C LEU A 13 -32.50 -42.91 -27.00
N PRO A 14 -32.15 -41.61 -27.04
CA PRO A 14 -30.80 -41.21 -27.40
C PRO A 14 -29.85 -41.64 -26.28
N LEU A 15 -28.80 -42.36 -26.67
CA LEU A 15 -27.65 -42.70 -25.83
C LEU A 15 -27.11 -41.43 -25.18
N LEU A 16 -27.02 -41.45 -23.85
CA LEU A 16 -26.28 -40.46 -23.08
C LEU A 16 -24.85 -40.40 -23.63
N THR A 17 -24.55 -39.35 -24.39
CA THR A 17 -23.19 -38.96 -24.71
C THR A 17 -22.47 -38.72 -23.39
N GLN A 18 -21.48 -39.56 -23.11
CA GLN A 18 -20.51 -39.32 -22.06
C GLN A 18 -20.03 -37.87 -22.19
N CYS A 19 -20.28 -37.06 -21.16
CA CYS A 19 -19.52 -35.85 -20.94
C CYS A 19 -18.07 -36.31 -20.69
N THR A 20 -17.29 -36.35 -21.76
CA THR A 20 -15.84 -36.34 -21.67
C THR A 20 -15.48 -35.08 -20.91
N PHE A 21 -15.01 -35.22 -19.68
CA PHE A 21 -14.26 -34.15 -19.04
C PHE A 21 -13.13 -33.80 -20.01
N PRO A 22 -12.94 -32.52 -20.37
CA PRO A 22 -11.77 -32.16 -21.14
C PRO A 22 -10.56 -32.71 -20.38
N ASN A 23 -9.69 -33.42 -21.10
CA ASN A 23 -8.37 -33.77 -20.60
C ASN A 23 -7.80 -32.53 -19.91
N ALA A 24 -7.07 -32.73 -18.81
CA ALA A 24 -6.25 -31.69 -18.21
C ALA A 24 -5.22 -31.21 -19.24
N GLU A 25 -5.65 -30.36 -20.17
CA GLU A 25 -4.79 -29.44 -20.89
C GLU A 25 -4.11 -28.64 -19.79
N SER A 26 -2.84 -28.99 -19.56
CA SER A 26 -1.82 -28.17 -18.94
C SER A 26 -2.37 -26.84 -18.41
N ALA A 27 -2.64 -26.77 -17.10
CA ALA A 27 -3.03 -25.56 -16.40
C ALA A 27 -1.97 -24.43 -16.44
N ARG A 28 -0.93 -24.56 -17.29
CA ARG A 28 0.17 -23.61 -17.49
C ARG A 28 -0.29 -22.18 -17.82
N ASN A 29 -1.54 -21.98 -18.25
CA ASN A 29 -2.11 -20.66 -18.53
C ASN A 29 -3.16 -20.22 -17.49
N PHE A 30 -3.35 -20.98 -16.42
CA PHE A 30 -4.27 -20.60 -15.35
C PHE A 30 -3.65 -19.44 -14.56
N THR A 31 -4.38 -18.34 -14.48
CA THR A 31 -4.11 -17.26 -13.54
C THR A 31 -5.43 -16.92 -12.88
N PRO A 32 -5.50 -16.77 -11.54
CA PRO A 32 -6.75 -16.41 -10.87
C PRO A 32 -7.38 -15.12 -11.41
N SER A 33 -6.55 -14.21 -11.94
CA SER A 33 -6.96 -12.94 -12.54
C SER A 33 -7.46 -13.05 -13.99
N GLY A 34 -7.22 -14.19 -14.65
CA GLY A 34 -7.42 -14.36 -16.10
C GLY A 34 -6.50 -13.51 -16.98
N GLN A 35 -5.52 -12.81 -16.39
CA GLN A 35 -4.53 -12.01 -17.13
C GLN A 35 -3.23 -12.79 -17.29
N PRO A 36 -2.52 -12.65 -18.42
CA PRO A 36 -1.19 -13.22 -18.60
C PRO A 36 -0.21 -12.73 -17.53
N LEU A 37 0.59 -13.63 -16.96
CA LEU A 37 1.72 -13.25 -16.13
C LEU A 37 2.93 -13.08 -17.05
N ARG A 38 3.03 -11.92 -17.70
CA ARG A 38 4.15 -11.59 -18.58
C ARG A 38 5.45 -11.45 -17.81
N ARG A 39 6.54 -11.94 -18.38
CA ARG A 39 7.87 -11.73 -17.83
C ARG A 39 8.23 -10.24 -17.87
N VAL A 40 8.75 -9.73 -16.75
CA VAL A 40 9.32 -8.38 -16.69
C VAL A 40 10.66 -8.37 -17.41
N ASP A 41 10.85 -7.42 -18.32
CA ASP A 41 12.11 -7.17 -19.00
C ASP A 41 13.06 -6.37 -18.09
N VAL A 42 13.83 -7.08 -17.27
CA VAL A 42 14.79 -6.49 -16.34
C VAL A 42 16.16 -6.34 -16.99
N SER A 43 16.55 -5.11 -17.28
CA SER A 43 17.87 -4.75 -17.80
C SER A 43 18.32 -3.36 -17.35
N ASP A 44 19.63 -3.16 -17.25
CA ASP A 44 20.22 -1.88 -16.84
C ASP A 44 19.87 -0.75 -17.82
N GLU A 45 19.75 -1.06 -19.11
CA GLU A 45 19.37 -0.10 -20.16
C GLU A 45 17.94 0.45 -20.00
N ARG A 46 17.09 -0.27 -19.24
CA ARG A 46 15.72 0.17 -18.95
C ARG A 46 15.60 0.96 -17.66
N VAL A 47 16.67 1.09 -16.87
CA VAL A 47 16.63 1.84 -15.61
C VAL A 47 16.41 3.32 -15.89
N ILE A 48 15.34 3.89 -15.33
CA ILE A 48 14.98 5.30 -15.50
C ILE A 48 15.29 6.15 -14.26
N ARG A 49 15.33 5.55 -13.07
CA ARG A 49 15.73 6.22 -11.82
C ARG A 49 15.95 5.23 -10.68
N THR A 50 16.75 5.64 -9.71
CA THR A 50 16.89 4.98 -8.40
C THR A 50 16.64 6.01 -7.31
N ILE A 51 15.84 5.65 -6.32
CA ILE A 51 15.46 6.52 -5.21
C ILE A 51 15.55 5.76 -3.88
N ALA A 52 15.78 6.47 -2.79
CA ALA A 52 15.68 5.93 -1.45
C ALA A 52 14.88 6.87 -0.56
N GLY A 53 14.17 6.29 0.41
CA GLY A 53 13.30 7.02 1.33
C GLY A 53 13.41 6.47 2.74
N LEU A 54 13.18 7.34 3.73
CA LEU A 54 13.30 7.01 5.14
C LEU A 54 11.92 6.87 5.77
N ARG A 55 11.54 5.65 6.10
CA ARG A 55 10.26 5.37 6.75
C ARG A 55 10.32 5.78 8.22
N PRO A 56 9.36 6.57 8.75
CA PRO A 56 9.29 6.92 10.16
C PRO A 56 8.79 5.72 10.97
N TYR A 57 9.68 4.84 11.41
CA TYR A 57 9.31 3.65 12.17
C TYR A 57 9.37 3.92 13.67
N ARG A 58 8.35 3.44 14.38
CA ARG A 58 8.25 3.50 15.84
C ARG A 58 8.00 2.08 16.36
N PRO A 59 8.93 1.46 17.12
CA PRO A 59 8.81 0.07 17.59
C PRO A 59 7.48 -0.29 18.28
N SER A 60 6.92 0.61 19.07
CA SER A 60 5.67 0.44 19.80
C SER A 60 4.43 0.67 18.92
N GLY A 61 4.64 0.97 17.63
CA GLY A 61 3.61 1.34 16.67
C GLY A 61 3.44 2.85 16.51
N PHE A 62 2.62 3.24 15.55
CA PHE A 62 2.30 4.65 15.28
C PHE A 62 1.76 5.36 16.53
N ASN A 63 2.00 6.67 16.64
CA ASN A 63 1.41 7.50 17.69
C ASN A 63 0.18 8.24 17.12
N VAL A 64 -1.01 7.82 17.55
CA VAL A 64 -2.24 8.59 17.45
C VAL A 64 -2.77 8.87 18.85
N SER A 65 -2.51 10.07 19.33
CA SER A 65 -2.87 10.55 20.68
C SER A 65 -3.05 12.07 20.66
N ALA A 66 -3.50 12.64 21.77
CA ALA A 66 -3.48 14.09 21.94
C ALA A 66 -2.98 14.51 23.30
N GLU A 67 -2.38 15.68 23.34
CA GLU A 67 -1.95 16.36 24.55
C GLU A 67 -2.24 17.86 24.46
N ARG A 68 -2.26 18.52 25.62
CA ARG A 68 -2.39 19.97 25.69
C ARG A 68 -1.02 20.59 25.89
N MET A 69 -0.67 21.54 25.04
CA MET A 69 0.56 22.31 25.14
C MET A 69 0.19 23.79 25.14
N ASN A 70 0.39 24.45 26.28
CA ASN A 70 -0.08 25.82 26.52
C ASN A 70 -1.60 25.95 26.26
N ASP A 71 -1.99 26.84 25.36
CA ASP A 71 -3.35 27.10 24.91
C ASP A 71 -3.78 26.22 23.72
N LYS A 72 -2.95 25.27 23.30
CA LYS A 72 -3.17 24.43 22.12
C LYS A 72 -3.50 22.98 22.46
N VAL A 73 -4.23 22.35 21.55
CA VAL A 73 -4.41 20.89 21.50
C VAL A 73 -3.55 20.34 20.37
N VAL A 74 -2.57 19.51 20.71
CA VAL A 74 -1.72 18.82 19.73
C VAL A 74 -2.22 17.39 19.60
N VAL A 75 -2.63 17.00 18.39
CA VAL A 75 -3.01 15.65 18.03
C VAL A 75 -1.89 15.03 17.21
N HIS A 76 -1.25 14.00 17.73
CA HIS A 76 -0.19 13.28 17.05
C HIS A 76 -0.76 12.27 16.05
N ASN A 77 -0.11 12.12 14.90
CA ASN A 77 -0.40 11.12 13.88
C ASN A 77 0.85 10.86 13.03
N TYR A 78 1.79 10.07 13.56
CA TYR A 78 3.07 9.76 12.91
C TYR A 78 3.62 8.39 13.35
N GLY A 79 4.74 7.94 12.78
CA GLY A 79 5.42 6.71 13.21
C GLY A 79 4.94 5.44 12.51
N HIS A 80 4.35 5.55 11.32
CA HIS A 80 3.68 4.45 10.61
C HIS A 80 4.59 3.37 10.00
N GLY A 81 5.91 3.55 10.00
CA GLY A 81 6.85 2.60 9.40
C GLY A 81 6.53 2.30 7.93
N GLY A 82 6.40 1.02 7.60
CA GLY A 82 6.00 0.54 6.26
C GLY A 82 4.56 0.87 5.86
N GLY A 83 3.68 1.14 6.82
CA GLY A 83 2.25 1.37 6.60
C GLY A 83 1.85 2.82 6.32
N GLY A 84 2.79 3.73 6.05
CA GLY A 84 2.50 5.18 5.96
C GLY A 84 1.48 5.59 4.90
N ILE A 85 1.47 4.95 3.73
CA ILE A 85 0.39 5.16 2.73
C ILE A 85 -0.85 4.38 3.15
N THR A 86 -0.71 3.09 3.44
CA THR A 86 -1.85 2.19 3.64
C THR A 86 -2.71 2.57 4.83
N LEU A 87 -2.11 3.10 5.90
CA LEU A 87 -2.83 3.51 7.11
C LEU A 87 -3.20 5.00 7.13
N SER A 88 -2.86 5.78 6.11
CA SER A 88 -2.95 7.25 6.19
C SER A 88 -4.36 7.72 6.50
N TRP A 89 -5.37 7.27 5.75
CA TRP A 89 -6.76 7.65 6.00
C TRP A 89 -7.31 7.13 7.33
N GLY A 90 -6.83 5.97 7.77
CA GLY A 90 -7.29 5.34 9.00
C GLY A 90 -6.79 6.05 10.25
N THR A 91 -5.48 6.23 10.34
CA THR A 91 -4.87 6.96 11.45
C THR A 91 -5.28 8.44 11.46
N SER A 92 -5.45 9.05 10.28
CA SER A 92 -6.03 10.40 10.18
C SER A 92 -7.51 10.47 10.55
N HIS A 93 -8.29 9.40 10.37
CA HIS A 93 -9.66 9.31 10.89
C HIS A 93 -9.68 9.32 12.41
N LEU A 94 -8.84 8.50 13.04
CA LEU A 94 -8.71 8.47 14.50
C LEU A 94 -8.23 9.84 15.05
N ALA A 95 -7.26 10.48 14.37
CA ALA A 95 -6.80 11.83 14.73
C ALA A 95 -7.93 12.88 14.58
N MET A 96 -8.73 12.80 13.52
CA MET A 96 -9.91 13.66 13.32
C MET A 96 -10.91 13.46 14.47
N GLU A 97 -11.23 12.22 14.84
CA GLU A 97 -12.15 11.94 15.95
C GLU A 97 -11.68 12.63 17.24
N ILE A 98 -10.39 12.53 17.57
CA ILE A 98 -9.79 13.21 18.72
C ILE A 98 -9.91 14.74 18.59
N ALA A 99 -9.51 15.30 17.45
CA ALA A 99 -9.57 16.75 17.21
C ALA A 99 -10.99 17.31 17.32
N THR A 100 -11.99 16.55 16.87
CA THR A 100 -13.41 16.94 16.91
C THR A 100 -14.04 16.93 18.30
N GLN A 101 -13.33 16.42 19.32
CA GLN A 101 -13.76 16.55 20.72
C GLN A 101 -13.49 17.94 21.30
N THR A 102 -12.67 18.76 20.61
CA THR A 102 -12.43 20.14 21.00
C THR A 102 -13.58 21.06 20.54
N GLN A 103 -13.69 22.24 21.16
CA GLN A 103 -14.66 23.27 20.77
C GLN A 103 -14.22 24.11 19.56
N HIS A 104 -12.99 23.90 19.07
CA HIS A 104 -12.43 24.66 17.96
C HIS A 104 -12.92 24.13 16.61
N LYS A 105 -12.80 24.97 15.58
CA LYS A 105 -13.12 24.62 14.18
C LYS A 105 -12.04 25.05 13.19
N ARG A 106 -10.83 25.30 13.69
CA ARG A 106 -9.66 25.66 12.89
C ARG A 106 -8.47 24.83 13.35
N CYS A 107 -7.72 24.26 12.42
CA CYS A 107 -6.51 23.51 12.75
C CYS A 107 -5.36 23.74 11.75
N ALA A 108 -4.14 23.59 12.27
CA ALA A 108 -2.94 23.45 11.47
C ALA A 108 -2.63 21.96 11.31
N VAL A 109 -2.32 21.51 10.10
CA VAL A 109 -1.82 20.16 9.84
C VAL A 109 -0.35 20.27 9.47
N LEU A 110 0.51 19.61 10.23
CA LEU A 110 1.96 19.65 9.99
C LEU A 110 2.37 18.47 9.11
N GLY A 111 2.86 18.76 7.90
CA GLY A 111 3.29 17.79 6.90
C GLY A 111 2.31 17.60 5.76
N CYS A 112 2.84 17.46 4.53
CA CYS A 112 2.08 17.29 3.30
C CYS A 112 2.31 15.89 2.66
N GLY A 113 2.70 14.90 3.47
CA GLY A 113 2.74 13.50 3.07
C GLY A 113 1.34 12.86 3.09
N SER A 114 1.28 11.54 2.91
CA SER A 114 0.03 10.77 2.90
C SER A 114 -0.84 11.01 4.14
N ALA A 115 -0.27 10.92 5.35
CA ALA A 115 -1.00 11.14 6.60
C ALA A 115 -1.54 12.57 6.73
N GLY A 116 -0.70 13.58 6.43
CA GLY A 116 -1.08 14.99 6.51
C GLY A 116 -2.17 15.36 5.51
N LEU A 117 -2.04 14.94 4.25
CA LEU A 117 -3.07 15.16 3.22
C LEU A 117 -4.40 14.46 3.58
N SER A 118 -4.35 13.22 4.07
CA SER A 118 -5.55 12.51 4.55
C SER A 118 -6.20 13.24 5.74
N ALA A 119 -5.42 13.70 6.72
CA ALA A 119 -5.93 14.44 7.87
C ALA A 119 -6.58 15.76 7.45
N ALA A 120 -5.89 16.53 6.60
CA ALA A 120 -6.40 17.82 6.14
C ALA A 120 -7.72 17.69 5.37
N ARG A 121 -7.84 16.69 4.49
CA ARG A 121 -9.10 16.41 3.76
C ARG A 121 -10.22 15.95 4.68
N LEU A 122 -9.94 15.10 5.67
CA LEU A 122 -10.94 14.67 6.65
C LEU A 122 -11.45 15.83 7.50
N MET A 123 -10.55 16.70 7.97
CA MET A 123 -10.92 17.90 8.73
C MET A 123 -11.74 18.88 7.89
N GLN A 124 -11.36 19.13 6.63
CA GLN A 124 -12.17 19.96 5.71
C GLN A 124 -13.57 19.37 5.50
N ASN A 125 -13.68 18.05 5.30
CA ASN A 125 -14.98 17.39 5.16
C ASN A 125 -15.82 17.46 6.45
N ALA A 126 -15.19 17.55 7.62
CA ALA A 126 -15.84 17.79 8.91
C ALA A 126 -16.19 19.29 9.15
N GLY A 127 -15.99 20.15 8.15
CA GLY A 127 -16.33 21.58 8.19
C GLY A 127 -15.35 22.43 8.98
N TRP A 128 -14.08 22.03 9.06
CA TRP A 128 -13.02 22.82 9.69
C TRP A 128 -12.32 23.74 8.69
N ASP A 129 -11.83 24.87 9.20
CA ASP A 129 -10.82 25.69 8.55
C ASP A 129 -9.45 25.03 8.75
N VAL A 130 -8.73 24.78 7.66
CA VAL A 130 -7.52 23.93 7.67
C VAL A 130 -6.41 24.57 6.87
N ALA A 131 -5.26 24.77 7.53
CA ALA A 131 -4.01 25.13 6.89
C ALA A 131 -3.00 23.98 7.02
N ILE A 132 -2.36 23.60 5.92
CA ILE A 132 -1.20 22.69 5.94
C ILE A 132 0.07 23.53 6.06
N TYR A 133 0.97 23.15 6.97
CA TYR A 133 2.33 23.67 7.02
C TYR A 133 3.31 22.53 6.78
N ALA A 134 4.16 22.65 5.76
CA ALA A 134 5.10 21.60 5.41
C ALA A 134 6.40 22.14 4.83
N LYS A 135 7.51 21.49 5.16
CA LYS A 135 8.81 21.74 4.52
C LYS A 135 8.79 21.28 3.06
N ASP A 136 8.34 20.03 2.84
CA ASP A 136 8.32 19.37 1.54
C ASP A 136 6.88 19.09 1.10
N LEU A 137 6.62 19.27 -0.20
CA LEU A 137 5.35 18.96 -0.86
C LEU A 137 5.54 17.80 -1.84
N PRO A 138 4.48 17.04 -2.20
CA PRO A 138 4.55 16.11 -3.32
C PRO A 138 5.09 16.82 -4.59
N PRO A 139 6.04 16.23 -5.33
CA PRO A 139 6.50 14.84 -5.26
C PRO A 139 7.70 14.57 -4.32
N ASN A 140 8.09 15.51 -3.47
CA ASN A 140 9.34 15.46 -2.69
C ASN A 140 9.15 14.94 -1.25
N THR A 141 8.12 14.14 -0.99
CA THR A 141 7.85 13.60 0.37
C THR A 141 8.29 12.14 0.49
N THR A 142 8.54 11.64 1.70
CA THR A 142 8.75 10.19 1.95
C THR A 142 7.63 9.34 1.35
N SER A 143 6.38 9.82 1.38
CA SER A 143 5.24 9.12 0.82
C SER A 143 5.37 8.90 -0.71
N ASN A 144 6.07 9.77 -1.44
CA ASN A 144 6.28 9.61 -2.88
C ASN A 144 7.17 8.42 -3.24
N VAL A 145 8.05 8.01 -2.32
CA VAL A 145 8.95 6.86 -2.51
C VAL A 145 8.22 5.53 -2.32
N ALA A 146 7.12 5.51 -1.55
CA ALA A 146 6.45 4.25 -1.19
C ALA A 146 6.03 3.43 -2.41
N GLY A 147 6.06 2.09 -2.25
CA GLY A 147 5.70 1.18 -3.33
C GLY A 147 4.22 1.22 -3.69
N GLY A 148 3.34 1.26 -2.68
CA GLY A 148 1.92 1.59 -2.87
C GLY A 148 0.94 0.41 -2.78
N GLN A 149 1.41 -0.82 -2.57
CA GLN A 149 0.52 -1.95 -2.31
C GLN A 149 -0.24 -1.77 -0.99
N TRP A 150 -1.53 -2.10 -0.98
CA TRP A 150 -2.28 -2.32 0.25
C TRP A 150 -1.72 -3.53 1.00
N SER A 151 -0.82 -3.23 1.94
CA SER A 151 -0.21 -4.17 2.87
C SER A 151 0.37 -3.38 4.06
N PRO A 152 -0.42 -3.15 5.13
CA PRO A 152 0.01 -2.42 6.35
C PRO A 152 1.07 -3.14 7.20
N THR A 153 2.22 -3.48 6.60
CA THR A 153 3.31 -4.23 7.22
C THR A 153 4.41 -3.33 7.75
N SER A 154 5.26 -3.89 8.62
CA SER A 154 6.38 -3.17 9.25
C SER A 154 5.95 -1.88 9.98
N VAL A 155 4.80 -1.93 10.65
CA VAL A 155 4.20 -0.79 11.36
C VAL A 155 4.64 -0.71 12.83
N TYR A 156 4.93 -1.85 13.44
CA TYR A 156 5.33 -2.01 14.83
C TYR A 156 6.35 -3.14 14.96
N GLY A 157 6.90 -3.34 16.16
CA GLY A 157 7.77 -4.44 16.53
C GLY A 157 7.17 -5.27 17.67
N ASP A 158 8.00 -6.08 18.30
CA ASP A 158 7.55 -7.08 19.29
C ASP A 158 6.97 -6.46 20.59
N SER A 159 7.14 -5.15 20.78
CA SER A 159 6.62 -4.40 21.94
C SER A 159 5.17 -3.91 21.78
N ALA A 160 4.49 -4.27 20.69
CA ALA A 160 3.10 -3.85 20.46
C ALA A 160 2.15 -4.33 21.57
N THR A 161 1.41 -3.40 22.15
CA THR A 161 0.45 -3.69 23.23
C THR A 161 -0.91 -4.12 22.65
N PRO A 162 -1.76 -4.85 23.41
CA PRO A 162 -3.12 -5.16 22.97
C PRO A 162 -3.96 -3.92 22.64
N VAL A 163 -3.74 -2.81 23.37
CA VAL A 163 -4.42 -1.52 23.10
C VAL A 163 -3.99 -0.97 21.74
N PHE A 164 -2.69 -0.98 21.46
CA PHE A 164 -2.19 -0.56 20.16
C PHE A 164 -2.70 -1.47 19.04
N LEU A 165 -2.71 -2.80 19.22
CA LEU A 165 -3.20 -3.74 18.20
C LEU A 165 -4.67 -3.49 17.85
N ALA A 166 -5.51 -3.18 18.84
CA ALA A 166 -6.90 -2.77 18.61
C ALA A 166 -6.99 -1.44 17.84
N GLN A 167 -6.14 -0.46 18.17
CA GLN A 167 -6.06 0.81 17.45
C GLN A 167 -5.58 0.62 16.00
N PHE A 168 -4.58 -0.25 15.79
CA PHE A 168 -4.06 -0.63 14.48
C PHE A 168 -5.13 -1.28 13.61
N GLU A 169 -5.89 -2.25 14.15
CA GLU A 169 -7.00 -2.87 13.43
C GLU A 169 -8.07 -1.85 13.06
N SER A 170 -8.45 -0.97 14.00
CA SER A 170 -9.42 0.11 13.73
C SER A 170 -8.94 1.02 12.60
N ALA A 171 -7.71 1.53 12.68
CA ALA A 171 -7.11 2.36 11.65
C ALA A 171 -7.09 1.63 10.29
N MET A 172 -6.68 0.37 10.26
CA MET A 172 -6.64 -0.43 9.04
C MET A 172 -8.04 -0.60 8.42
N ARG A 173 -9.07 -0.89 9.22
CA ARG A 173 -10.46 -1.01 8.74
C ARG A 173 -10.98 0.29 8.13
N HIS A 174 -10.73 1.42 8.79
CA HIS A 174 -11.08 2.73 8.24
C HIS A 174 -10.33 3.00 6.92
N ALA A 175 -9.01 2.82 6.92
CA ALA A 175 -8.19 3.10 5.76
C ALA A 175 -8.59 2.25 4.55
N TYR A 176 -8.84 0.96 4.75
CA TYR A 176 -9.30 0.05 3.70
C TYR A 176 -10.59 0.56 3.06
N ARG A 177 -11.57 0.95 3.90
CA ARG A 177 -12.84 1.51 3.43
C ARG A 177 -12.67 2.82 2.67
N TYR A 178 -11.78 3.70 3.11
CA TYR A 178 -11.49 4.94 2.38
C TYR A 178 -10.86 4.65 1.02
N TYR A 179 -9.86 3.78 0.94
CA TYR A 179 -9.22 3.44 -0.33
C TYR A 179 -10.17 2.76 -1.33
N GLN A 180 -11.11 1.94 -0.86
CA GLN A 180 -12.18 1.39 -1.72
C GLN A 180 -13.00 2.50 -2.41
N ASN A 181 -13.25 3.63 -1.75
CA ASN A 181 -13.96 4.76 -2.33
C ASN A 181 -13.09 5.63 -3.25
N LEU A 182 -11.77 5.44 -3.21
CA LEU A 182 -10.79 6.15 -4.04
C LEU A 182 -10.38 5.35 -5.27
N VAL A 183 -10.86 4.10 -5.42
CA VAL A 183 -10.59 3.28 -6.61
C VAL A 183 -11.02 4.05 -7.86
N GLY A 184 -10.07 4.26 -8.76
CA GLY A 184 -10.28 4.97 -10.02
C GLY A 184 -9.04 5.69 -10.50
N PRO A 185 -9.03 6.09 -11.80
CA PRO A 185 -7.87 6.72 -12.43
C PRO A 185 -7.52 8.07 -11.80
N LYS A 186 -8.48 8.81 -11.24
CA LYS A 186 -8.25 10.10 -10.59
C LYS A 186 -7.19 10.00 -9.48
N TYR A 187 -7.26 8.94 -8.68
CA TYR A 187 -6.39 8.77 -7.51
C TYR A 187 -5.27 7.74 -7.76
N GLY A 188 -5.22 7.12 -8.94
CA GLY A 188 -4.27 6.03 -9.21
C GLY A 188 -4.42 4.87 -8.23
N VAL A 189 -5.66 4.60 -7.79
CA VAL A 189 -5.98 3.46 -6.91
C VAL A 189 -6.72 2.43 -7.74
N ARG A 190 -6.23 1.19 -7.77
CA ARG A 190 -6.86 0.11 -8.53
C ARG A 190 -6.67 -1.24 -7.86
N TRP A 191 -7.61 -2.16 -8.09
CA TRP A 191 -7.41 -3.56 -7.75
C TRP A 191 -6.38 -4.19 -8.69
N ILE A 192 -5.55 -5.06 -8.14
CA ILE A 192 -4.52 -5.80 -8.86
C ILE A 192 -4.25 -7.14 -8.16
N SER A 193 -3.92 -8.14 -8.95
CA SER A 193 -3.50 -9.44 -8.45
C SER A 193 -2.07 -9.39 -7.95
N ASN A 194 -1.85 -9.98 -6.78
CA ASN A 194 -0.57 -10.06 -6.13
C ASN A 194 -0.22 -11.52 -5.87
N TYR A 195 1.00 -11.89 -6.26
CA TYR A 195 1.57 -13.22 -6.10
C TYR A 195 2.68 -13.14 -5.04
N MET A 196 2.48 -13.81 -3.91
CA MET A 196 3.47 -13.88 -2.84
C MET A 196 4.23 -15.20 -2.96
N VAL A 197 5.55 -15.11 -3.10
CA VAL A 197 6.46 -16.25 -2.96
C VAL A 197 6.57 -16.56 -1.47
N LEU A 198 6.31 -17.81 -1.09
CA LEU A 198 6.37 -18.26 0.30
C LEU A 198 7.63 -19.10 0.54
N ASP A 199 8.23 -18.98 1.72
CA ASP A 199 9.40 -19.78 2.12
C ASP A 199 9.06 -21.26 2.38
N GLY A 200 7.77 -21.60 2.50
CA GLY A 200 7.31 -22.96 2.75
C GLY A 200 5.80 -23.12 2.61
N ALA A 201 5.33 -24.36 2.51
CA ALA A 201 3.91 -24.67 2.36
C ALA A 201 3.04 -24.13 3.51
N ASP A 202 3.56 -24.05 4.73
CA ASP A 202 2.79 -23.57 5.89
C ASP A 202 3.08 -22.10 6.26
N ALA A 203 3.93 -21.40 5.50
CA ALA A 203 4.39 -20.04 5.80
C ALA A 203 3.31 -19.00 5.42
N ASP A 204 2.25 -18.90 6.22
CA ASP A 204 1.06 -18.10 5.89
C ASP A 204 0.29 -17.64 7.14
N ASP A 205 0.96 -16.83 7.95
CA ASP A 205 0.45 -16.21 9.18
C ASP A 205 0.35 -14.68 9.08
N GLY A 206 0.53 -14.12 7.88
CA GLY A 206 0.51 -12.68 7.63
C GLY A 206 -0.88 -12.04 7.63
N LEU A 207 -0.94 -10.74 7.36
CA LEU A 207 -2.19 -9.94 7.37
C LEU A 207 -3.31 -10.54 6.49
N SER A 208 -2.97 -11.18 5.37
CA SER A 208 -3.97 -11.79 4.49
C SER A 208 -4.66 -13.01 5.10
N ALA A 209 -4.01 -13.69 6.04
CA ALA A 209 -4.59 -14.79 6.82
C ALA A 209 -5.43 -14.24 7.98
N THR A 210 -4.93 -13.21 8.67
CA THR A 210 -5.61 -12.60 9.82
C THR A 210 -6.88 -11.82 9.44
N TYR A 211 -6.86 -11.14 8.28
CA TYR A 211 -7.93 -10.25 7.82
C TYR A 211 -8.41 -10.61 6.41
N PRO A 212 -8.96 -11.83 6.21
CA PRO A 212 -9.28 -12.34 4.87
C PRO A 212 -10.35 -11.49 4.14
N ASP A 213 -11.18 -10.73 4.87
CA ASP A 213 -12.15 -9.79 4.32
C ASP A 213 -11.50 -8.62 3.56
N MET A 214 -10.22 -8.34 3.80
CA MET A 214 -9.45 -7.29 3.13
C MET A 214 -8.59 -7.79 1.95
N TYR A 215 -8.53 -9.11 1.74
CA TYR A 215 -7.68 -9.75 0.73
C TYR A 215 -8.47 -10.83 -0.03
N PRO A 216 -9.37 -10.41 -0.94
CA PRO A 216 -10.20 -11.33 -1.71
C PRO A 216 -9.39 -12.22 -2.66
N GLN A 217 -10.03 -13.25 -3.22
CA GLN A 217 -9.43 -14.20 -4.17
C GLN A 217 -8.14 -14.86 -3.64
N ARG A 218 -8.09 -15.10 -2.33
CA ARG A 218 -6.96 -15.73 -1.67
C ARG A 218 -6.88 -17.21 -2.05
N THR A 219 -5.82 -17.62 -2.74
CA THR A 219 -5.68 -18.99 -3.26
C THR A 219 -4.21 -19.40 -3.33
N ARG A 220 -3.89 -20.59 -2.82
CA ARG A 220 -2.56 -21.19 -2.98
C ARG A 220 -2.46 -21.82 -4.35
N LEU A 221 -1.36 -21.55 -5.05
CA LEU A 221 -1.10 -22.05 -6.39
C LEU A 221 0.01 -23.10 -6.33
N THR A 222 -0.20 -24.17 -7.09
CA THR A 222 0.80 -25.19 -7.36
C THR A 222 1.78 -24.72 -8.46
N PRO A 223 2.97 -25.34 -8.59
CA PRO A 223 3.91 -25.02 -9.67
C PRO A 223 3.33 -25.16 -11.09
N SER A 224 2.24 -25.90 -11.28
CA SER A 224 1.54 -25.99 -12.57
C SER A 224 0.54 -24.86 -12.86
N GLU A 225 0.26 -24.01 -11.87
CA GLU A 225 -0.75 -22.93 -11.92
C GLU A 225 -0.11 -21.53 -11.95
N HIS A 226 1.21 -21.45 -12.10
CA HIS A 226 1.95 -20.19 -12.29
C HIS A 226 3.26 -20.42 -13.04
N PRO A 227 3.84 -19.40 -13.70
CA PRO A 227 5.09 -19.51 -14.47
C PRO A 227 6.37 -19.30 -13.65
N PHE A 228 6.25 -18.84 -12.40
CA PHE A 228 7.40 -18.54 -11.56
C PHE A 228 8.16 -19.82 -11.19
N ASN A 229 9.49 -19.80 -11.27
CA ASN A 229 10.35 -20.94 -10.91
C ASN A 229 10.53 -21.06 -9.38
N VAL A 230 9.42 -21.23 -8.67
CA VAL A 230 9.33 -21.36 -7.20
C VAL A 230 8.27 -22.41 -6.84
N GLU A 231 8.34 -22.97 -5.64
CA GLU A 231 7.47 -24.08 -5.25
C GLU A 231 6.12 -23.63 -4.66
N HIS A 232 6.11 -22.51 -3.94
CA HIS A 232 4.95 -22.08 -3.16
C HIS A 232 4.58 -20.64 -3.47
N VAL A 233 3.38 -20.45 -4.02
CA VAL A 233 2.84 -19.13 -4.34
C VAL A 233 1.45 -18.98 -3.74
N LEU A 234 1.21 -17.85 -3.08
CA LEU A 234 -0.11 -17.42 -2.63
C LEU A 234 -0.59 -16.25 -3.49
N HIS A 235 -1.70 -16.44 -4.18
CA HIS A 235 -2.43 -15.37 -4.86
C HIS A 235 -3.38 -14.67 -3.89
N ILE A 236 -3.45 -13.35 -3.98
CA ILE A 236 -4.49 -12.49 -3.40
C ILE A 236 -4.79 -11.35 -4.38
N ASP A 237 -6.02 -10.84 -4.36
CA ASP A 237 -6.30 -9.53 -4.92
C ASP A 237 -6.08 -8.45 -3.85
N THR A 238 -5.42 -7.36 -4.23
CA THR A 238 -5.09 -6.22 -3.37
C THR A 238 -5.31 -4.91 -4.12
N MET A 239 -5.17 -3.77 -3.44
CA MET A 239 -5.14 -2.46 -4.09
C MET A 239 -3.70 -1.98 -4.31
N LEU A 240 -3.41 -1.45 -5.50
CA LEU A 240 -2.23 -0.63 -5.75
C LEU A 240 -2.65 0.84 -5.69
N ILE A 241 -1.97 1.61 -4.85
CA ILE A 241 -2.11 3.05 -4.66
C ILE A 241 -0.84 3.67 -5.23
N GLU A 242 -0.91 4.38 -6.35
CA GLU A 242 0.28 4.91 -7.01
C GLU A 242 0.63 6.31 -6.48
N PRO A 243 1.66 6.50 -5.61
CA PRO A 243 1.92 7.81 -5.00
C PRO A 243 2.11 8.96 -5.99
N ALA A 244 2.64 8.70 -7.19
CA ALA A 244 2.85 9.69 -8.24
C ALA A 244 1.54 10.29 -8.78
N VAL A 245 0.41 9.58 -8.65
CA VAL A 245 -0.93 10.05 -9.03
C VAL A 245 -1.73 10.44 -7.80
N TYR A 246 -1.70 9.58 -6.78
CA TYR A 246 -2.49 9.71 -5.56
C TYR A 246 -2.21 11.01 -4.79
N LEU A 247 -0.95 11.28 -4.46
CA LEU A 247 -0.57 12.43 -3.62
C LEU A 247 -0.90 13.78 -4.28
N PRO A 248 -0.53 14.06 -5.55
CA PRO A 248 -0.93 15.30 -6.19
C PRO A 248 -2.45 15.42 -6.35
N ALA A 249 -3.18 14.32 -6.59
CA ALA A 249 -4.64 14.36 -6.68
C ALA A 249 -5.31 14.77 -5.36
N VAL A 250 -4.87 14.19 -4.23
CA VAL A 250 -5.41 14.55 -2.90
C VAL A 250 -5.00 15.96 -2.50
N MET A 251 -3.77 16.38 -2.80
CA MET A 251 -3.31 17.75 -2.58
C MET A 251 -4.13 18.77 -3.38
N ASN A 252 -4.38 18.48 -4.65
CA ASN A 252 -5.22 19.32 -5.51
C ASN A 252 -6.66 19.39 -4.99
N ASP A 253 -7.24 18.27 -4.54
CA ASP A 253 -8.58 18.26 -3.92
C ASP A 253 -8.62 19.14 -2.65
N PHE A 254 -7.55 19.15 -1.85
CA PHE A 254 -7.45 20.02 -0.67
C PHE A 254 -7.45 21.50 -1.04
N GLN A 255 -6.66 21.88 -2.05
CA GLN A 255 -6.57 23.26 -2.54
C GLN A 255 -7.88 23.73 -3.19
N ILE A 256 -8.50 22.89 -4.03
CA ILE A 256 -9.80 23.21 -4.66
C ILE A 256 -10.90 23.39 -3.61
N ALA A 257 -10.83 22.67 -2.49
CA ALA A 257 -11.73 22.84 -1.36
C ALA A 257 -11.42 24.10 -0.50
N GLY A 258 -10.52 24.97 -0.95
CA GLY A 258 -10.16 26.22 -0.29
C GLY A 258 -9.09 26.11 0.78
N GLY A 259 -8.39 24.98 0.85
CA GLY A 259 -7.31 24.76 1.82
C GLY A 259 -6.03 25.52 1.49
N GLU A 260 -5.40 26.06 2.52
CA GLU A 260 -4.13 26.77 2.38
C GLU A 260 -2.94 25.84 2.62
N ILE A 261 -1.92 25.90 1.77
CA ILE A 261 -0.66 25.17 1.95
C ILE A 261 0.47 26.19 2.08
N ASN A 262 1.09 26.21 3.27
CA ASN A 262 2.19 27.07 3.63
C ASN A 262 3.49 26.26 3.61
N VAL A 263 4.41 26.61 2.73
CA VAL A 263 5.76 26.03 2.73
C VAL A 263 6.55 26.63 3.88
N LYS A 264 6.73 25.86 4.95
CA LYS A 264 7.38 26.27 6.19
C LYS A 264 8.09 25.10 6.85
N GLU A 265 9.37 25.27 7.14
CA GLU A 265 10.13 24.39 8.01
C GLU A 265 10.05 24.89 9.44
N PHE A 266 9.82 23.97 10.39
CA PHE A 266 9.90 24.25 11.82
C PHE A 266 11.18 23.61 12.37
N HIS A 267 11.88 24.32 13.23
CA HIS A 267 13.15 23.88 13.78
C HIS A 267 13.02 23.26 15.18
N ASP A 268 11.98 23.65 15.93
CA ASP A 268 11.70 23.21 17.29
C ASP A 268 10.20 23.31 17.61
N LEU A 269 9.84 22.88 18.82
CA LEU A 269 8.47 22.90 19.33
C LEU A 269 7.92 24.33 19.49
N ASP A 270 8.75 25.29 19.88
CA ASP A 270 8.30 26.65 20.16
C ASP A 270 7.80 27.34 18.88
N GLU A 271 8.49 27.15 17.75
CA GLU A 271 8.03 27.65 16.45
C GLU A 271 6.67 27.05 16.04
N VAL A 272 6.41 25.78 16.40
CA VAL A 272 5.13 25.11 16.16
C VAL A 272 4.04 25.70 17.04
N LEU A 273 4.34 25.93 18.33
CA LEU A 273 3.38 26.50 19.29
C LEU A 273 3.13 28.00 19.08
N GLN A 274 3.88 28.68 18.21
CA GLN A 274 3.60 30.06 17.78
C GLN A 274 2.55 30.17 16.68
N LEU A 275 2.10 29.06 16.09
CA LEU A 275 1.01 29.07 15.10
C LEU A 275 -0.27 29.66 15.69
N ASP A 276 -1.11 30.31 14.88
CA ASP A 276 -2.37 30.90 15.35
C ASP A 276 -3.46 29.85 15.59
N GLU A 277 -3.32 28.68 14.97
CA GLU A 277 -4.30 27.61 15.08
C GLU A 277 -4.34 27.03 16.51
N PRO A 278 -5.53 26.87 17.11
CA PRO A 278 -5.66 26.33 18.46
C PRO A 278 -5.52 24.80 18.49
N VAL A 279 -5.69 24.13 17.34
CA VAL A 279 -5.51 22.69 17.19
C VAL A 279 -4.42 22.42 16.16
N ILE A 280 -3.47 21.57 16.51
CA ILE A 280 -2.37 21.17 15.65
C ILE A 280 -2.46 19.66 15.44
N ILE A 281 -2.53 19.21 14.19
CA ILE A 281 -2.43 17.79 13.84
C ILE A 281 -1.01 17.54 13.33
N ASN A 282 -0.19 16.89 14.15
CA ASN A 282 1.20 16.58 13.83
C ASN A 282 1.30 15.31 12.97
N CYS A 283 1.55 15.50 11.67
CA CYS A 283 1.82 14.46 10.68
C CYS A 283 3.26 14.54 10.13
N THR A 284 4.22 14.98 10.93
CA THR A 284 5.59 15.28 10.47
C THR A 284 6.49 14.06 10.27
N GLY A 285 5.99 12.85 10.53
CA GLY A 285 6.77 11.62 10.35
C GLY A 285 8.04 11.62 11.22
N LEU A 286 9.22 11.53 10.59
CA LEU A 286 10.50 11.59 11.29
C LEU A 286 10.77 12.96 11.94
N GLY A 287 10.09 14.02 11.48
CA GLY A 287 10.18 15.35 12.08
C GLY A 287 9.80 15.38 13.56
N SER A 288 8.89 14.49 14.00
CA SER A 288 8.48 14.38 15.41
C SER A 288 9.61 14.02 16.37
N HIS A 289 10.68 13.37 15.89
CA HIS A 289 11.86 13.10 16.71
C HIS A 289 12.47 14.41 17.24
N LYS A 290 12.67 15.39 16.34
CA LYS A 290 13.23 16.70 16.71
C LYS A 290 12.18 17.65 17.30
N LEU A 291 10.99 17.70 16.71
CA LEU A 291 9.96 18.68 17.06
C LEU A 291 9.23 18.35 18.36
N PHE A 292 9.09 17.07 18.71
CA PHE A 292 8.29 16.61 19.85
C PHE A 292 9.05 15.64 20.76
N GLY A 293 10.36 15.45 20.55
CA GLY A 293 11.21 14.67 21.44
C GLY A 293 10.89 13.17 21.48
N ASP A 294 10.36 12.60 20.39
CA ASP A 294 10.05 11.17 20.33
C ASP A 294 11.29 10.37 19.92
N ASP A 295 12.10 9.99 20.92
CA ASP A 295 13.34 9.23 20.75
C ASP A 295 13.11 7.77 20.30
N GLU A 296 11.87 7.30 20.30
CA GLU A 296 11.53 5.97 19.81
C GLU A 296 11.51 5.90 18.27
N LEU A 297 11.37 7.06 17.61
CA LEU A 297 11.35 7.15 16.15
C LEU A 297 12.73 6.91 15.56
N ILE A 298 12.78 5.96 14.63
CA ILE A 298 13.97 5.65 13.86
C ILE A 298 13.67 5.58 12.37
N PRO A 299 14.60 5.96 11.49
CA PRO A 299 14.43 5.78 10.07
C PRO A 299 14.65 4.31 9.70
N ILE A 300 13.82 3.82 8.77
CA ILE A 300 14.12 2.60 8.02
C ILE A 300 14.24 2.98 6.55
N LYS A 301 15.49 3.00 6.07
CA LYS A 301 15.80 3.27 4.68
C LYS A 301 15.34 2.12 3.82
N GLY A 302 14.66 2.45 2.73
CA GLY A 302 14.41 1.52 1.64
C GLY A 302 14.74 2.17 0.32
N GLN A 303 15.45 1.42 -0.51
CA GLN A 303 15.83 1.80 -1.85
C GLN A 303 15.01 1.06 -2.89
N LEU A 304 14.72 1.77 -3.98
CA LEU A 304 13.96 1.31 -5.12
C LEU A 304 14.68 1.70 -6.42
N THR A 305 14.57 0.83 -7.42
CA THR A 305 14.98 1.11 -8.79
C THR A 305 13.76 1.00 -9.70
N PHE A 306 13.59 1.95 -10.62
CA PHE A 306 12.49 1.95 -11.56
C PHE A 306 13.00 1.65 -12.96
N LEU A 307 12.32 0.74 -13.65
CA LEU A 307 12.50 0.50 -15.08
C LEU A 307 11.45 1.27 -15.89
N LEU A 308 11.69 1.42 -17.20
CA LEU A 308 10.68 1.83 -18.16
C LEU A 308 9.38 1.01 -17.97
N PRO A 309 8.20 1.65 -18.02
CA PRO A 309 6.91 0.95 -17.99
C PRO A 309 6.85 -0.20 -19.01
N GLN A 310 6.05 -1.21 -18.67
CA GLN A 310 5.80 -2.37 -19.51
C GLN A 310 4.31 -2.73 -19.38
N ASP A 311 3.49 -2.23 -20.31
CA ASP A 311 2.02 -2.22 -20.20
C ASP A 311 1.42 -3.62 -20.06
N GLU A 312 2.08 -4.64 -20.62
CA GLU A 312 1.65 -6.03 -20.55
C GLU A 312 1.91 -6.69 -19.18
N VAL A 313 2.67 -6.04 -18.28
CA VAL A 313 2.90 -6.50 -16.90
C VAL A 313 1.86 -5.86 -15.99
N ASN A 314 0.91 -6.65 -15.50
CA ASN A 314 -0.19 -6.15 -14.66
C ASN A 314 -0.45 -7.03 -13.42
N TYR A 315 0.62 -7.38 -12.70
CA TYR A 315 0.56 -8.10 -11.43
C TYR A 315 1.66 -7.63 -10.49
N ILE A 316 1.47 -7.86 -9.19
CA ILE A 316 2.51 -7.65 -8.18
C ILE A 316 3.17 -8.98 -7.85
N ILE A 317 4.49 -8.97 -7.59
CA ILE A 317 5.20 -10.07 -6.94
C ILE A 317 5.86 -9.58 -5.65
N VAL A 318 5.80 -10.38 -4.57
CA VAL A 318 6.45 -10.11 -3.27
C VAL A 318 7.04 -11.41 -2.73
N GLY A 319 8.11 -11.34 -1.92
CA GLY A 319 8.62 -12.48 -1.15
C GLY A 319 9.81 -13.21 -1.79
N ASN A 320 10.27 -12.76 -2.96
CA ASN A 320 11.42 -13.32 -3.67
C ASN A 320 12.74 -12.95 -2.96
N SER A 321 13.05 -13.62 -1.84
CA SER A 321 14.21 -13.31 -0.98
C SER A 321 14.23 -11.85 -0.49
N GLY A 322 13.06 -11.33 -0.12
CA GLY A 322 12.87 -9.93 0.31
C GLY A 322 12.66 -8.93 -0.84
N LEU A 323 12.72 -9.38 -2.10
CA LEU A 323 12.42 -8.56 -3.27
C LEU A 323 10.92 -8.50 -3.59
N TYR A 324 10.52 -7.43 -4.27
CA TYR A 324 9.17 -7.15 -4.73
C TYR A 324 9.16 -6.28 -5.99
N MET A 325 8.18 -6.49 -6.87
CA MET A 325 7.99 -5.68 -8.07
C MET A 325 6.54 -5.22 -8.19
N PHE A 326 6.35 -3.92 -8.47
CA PHE A 326 5.04 -3.29 -8.68
C PHE A 326 4.95 -2.62 -10.07
N PRO A 327 3.88 -2.87 -10.85
CA PRO A 327 3.70 -2.29 -12.18
C PRO A 327 2.96 -0.96 -12.09
N ARG A 328 3.70 0.11 -11.78
CA ARG A 328 3.15 1.45 -11.71
C ARG A 328 3.18 2.13 -13.07
N SER A 329 2.27 3.08 -13.27
CA SER A 329 2.21 3.89 -14.51
C SER A 329 3.48 4.73 -14.74
N ASP A 330 4.19 5.07 -13.66
CA ASP A 330 5.44 5.83 -13.71
C ASP A 330 6.71 4.95 -13.79
N GLY A 331 6.55 3.64 -13.96
CA GLY A 331 7.63 2.67 -14.17
C GLY A 331 7.37 1.33 -13.48
N ILE A 332 8.07 0.29 -13.94
CA ILE A 332 8.14 -0.96 -13.17
C ILE A 332 9.05 -0.72 -11.97
N LEU A 333 8.46 -0.72 -10.78
CA LEU A 333 9.18 -0.51 -9.53
C LEU A 333 9.77 -1.82 -9.07
N LEU A 334 11.08 -1.85 -8.84
CA LEU A 334 11.82 -2.95 -8.24
C LEU A 334 12.30 -2.55 -6.84
N GLY A 335 11.98 -3.37 -5.85
CA GLY A 335 12.44 -3.21 -4.48
C GLY A 335 12.81 -4.56 -3.85
N GLY A 336 13.47 -4.62 -2.70
CA GLY A 336 14.00 -3.46 -2.00
C GLY A 336 15.01 -3.81 -0.94
N THR A 337 15.52 -2.77 -0.32
CA THR A 337 16.33 -2.82 0.89
C THR A 337 15.49 -2.48 2.12
N TYR A 338 15.99 -2.88 3.30
CA TYR A 338 15.37 -2.57 4.58
C TYR A 338 16.46 -2.33 5.62
N GLU A 339 16.92 -1.09 5.73
CA GLU A 339 18.08 -0.74 6.57
C GLU A 339 17.63 0.13 7.75
N ARG A 340 17.65 -0.44 8.96
CA ARG A 340 17.26 0.26 10.20
C ARG A 340 18.33 1.26 10.63
N ASN A 341 17.90 2.38 11.23
CA ASN A 341 18.76 3.44 11.75
C ASN A 341 19.68 4.13 10.72
N GLN A 342 19.35 4.02 9.43
CA GLN A 342 20.05 4.74 8.37
C GLN A 342 19.38 6.09 8.10
N TRP A 343 20.08 7.18 8.39
CA TRP A 343 19.58 8.54 8.23
C TRP A 343 19.94 9.17 6.88
N ASP A 344 20.80 8.53 6.09
CA ASP A 344 21.17 8.98 4.75
C ASP A 344 20.23 8.39 3.70
N ALA A 345 19.41 9.26 3.11
CA ALA A 345 18.49 8.92 2.03
C ALA A 345 19.16 8.83 0.65
N THR A 346 20.48 8.96 0.55
CA THR A 346 21.23 8.83 -0.71
C THR A 346 21.18 7.38 -1.20
N PRO A 347 20.77 7.12 -2.45
CA PRO A 347 20.83 5.77 -3.01
C PRO A 347 22.26 5.21 -3.07
N ASP A 348 22.41 3.94 -2.71
CA ASP A 348 23.65 3.18 -2.86
C ASP A 348 23.67 2.45 -4.22
N PRO A 349 24.63 2.76 -5.12
CA PRO A 349 24.76 2.08 -6.41
C PRO A 349 24.93 0.56 -6.31
N LEU A 350 25.61 0.05 -5.27
CA LEU A 350 25.78 -1.39 -5.09
C LEU A 350 24.46 -2.07 -4.75
N MET A 351 23.67 -1.46 -3.85
CA MET A 351 22.31 -1.95 -3.54
C MET A 351 21.39 -1.87 -4.77
N ALA A 352 21.55 -0.85 -5.62
CA ALA A 352 20.77 -0.71 -6.85
C ALA A 352 21.05 -1.87 -7.80
N GLN A 353 22.34 -2.22 -7.99
CA GLN A 353 22.72 -3.36 -8.82
C GLN A 353 22.21 -4.69 -8.24
N GLN A 354 22.32 -4.89 -6.92
CA GLN A 354 21.79 -6.10 -6.27
C GLN A 354 20.27 -6.26 -6.48
N ILE A 355 19.51 -5.17 -6.40
CA ILE A 355 18.07 -5.18 -6.72
C ILE A 355 17.86 -5.61 -8.17
N ILE A 356 18.58 -5.03 -9.13
CA ILE A 356 18.44 -5.37 -10.56
C ILE A 356 18.79 -6.84 -10.80
N ASP A 357 19.95 -7.28 -10.32
CA ASP A 357 20.46 -8.65 -10.53
C ASP A 357 19.53 -9.70 -9.93
N GLY A 358 19.00 -9.45 -8.72
CA GLY A 358 18.04 -10.34 -8.07
C GLY A 358 16.72 -10.48 -8.83
N HIS A 359 16.17 -9.38 -9.35
CA HIS A 359 14.96 -9.45 -10.19
C HIS A 359 15.23 -10.08 -11.55
N LYS A 360 16.40 -9.81 -12.14
CA LYS A 360 16.82 -10.43 -13.40
C LYS A 360 16.92 -11.94 -13.26
N ALA A 361 17.56 -12.43 -12.18
CA ALA A 361 17.64 -13.85 -11.88
C ALA A 361 16.24 -14.49 -11.74
N PHE A 362 15.32 -13.83 -11.01
CA PHE A 362 13.97 -14.33 -10.81
C PHE A 362 13.14 -14.37 -12.11
N PHE A 363 13.05 -13.25 -12.84
CA PHE A 363 12.22 -13.17 -14.04
C PHE A 363 12.82 -13.90 -15.23
N TYR A 364 14.14 -14.09 -15.32
CA TYR A 364 14.73 -14.88 -16.42
C TYR A 364 14.66 -16.39 -16.17
N ALA A 365 14.50 -16.82 -14.91
CA ALA A 365 14.18 -18.20 -14.58
C ALA A 365 12.70 -18.55 -14.81
N MET A 366 11.83 -17.55 -14.97
CA MET A 366 10.41 -17.72 -15.25
C MET A 366 10.19 -18.33 -16.65
N GLU A 367 9.46 -19.44 -16.71
CA GLU A 367 8.99 -20.00 -17.97
C GLU A 367 7.76 -19.20 -18.42
N ASP A 368 7.92 -18.14 -19.21
CA ASP A 368 6.80 -17.36 -19.74
C ASP A 368 6.07 -18.16 -20.85
N PRO A 369 4.87 -18.71 -20.60
CA PRO A 369 4.13 -19.48 -21.60
C PRO A 369 3.41 -18.59 -22.62
N TRP A 370 3.42 -17.26 -22.46
CA TRP A 370 2.65 -16.35 -23.30
C TRP A 370 3.46 -15.72 -24.44
N VAL A 371 4.75 -16.06 -24.59
CA VAL A 371 5.72 -15.52 -25.59
C VAL A 371 5.16 -15.51 -27.02
#